data_AF-A0A3S4B2A9-F1
#
_entry.id   AF-A0A3S4B2A9-F1
#
_cell.length_a   1.000
_cell.length_b   1.000
_cell.length_c   1.000
_cell.angle_alpha   90.00
_cell.angle_beta   90.00
_cell.angle_gamma   90.00
#
_symmetry.space_group_name_H-M   'P 1'
#
loop_
_entity.id
_entity.type
_entity.pdbx_description
1 polymer ?
#
loop_
_entity_poly.entity_id
_entity_poly.type
_entity_poly.pdbx_seq_one_letter_code
_entity_poly.pdbx_strand_id
1 'polypeptide(L)'
;MFANLTGWHLVIILVIVLLLFGATRLPALTRSIGQSVRIFKKEVRDDDANATADSGTASGVRTDGDATTAASARRDTDTTP
;
A
#
# COMPACT_ATOMS: atom_id res chain seq x y z
N MET A 1 -7.30 -28.55 -26.37
CA MET A 1 -8.73 -28.37 -26.03
C MET A 1 -8.92 -27.99 -24.56
N PHE A 2 -8.11 -27.05 -24.01
CA PHE A 2 -8.08 -26.73 -22.57
C PHE A 2 -8.28 -25.24 -22.26
N ALA A 3 -8.48 -24.40 -23.27
CA ALA A 3 -8.56 -22.94 -23.12
C ALA A 3 -9.88 -22.44 -22.50
N ASN A 4 -10.88 -23.31 -22.35
CA ASN A 4 -12.23 -22.93 -21.92
C ASN A 4 -12.46 -23.11 -20.40
N LEU A 5 -11.52 -23.72 -19.66
CA LEU A 5 -11.74 -24.08 -18.25
C LEU A 5 -11.28 -23.02 -17.26
N THR A 6 -10.41 -22.08 -17.65
CA THR A 6 -9.66 -21.32 -16.64
C THR A 6 -10.20 -19.91 -16.42
N GLY A 7 -10.67 -19.23 -17.48
CA GLY A 7 -11.07 -17.83 -17.37
C GLY A 7 -12.30 -17.61 -16.50
N TRP A 8 -13.36 -18.40 -16.74
CA TRP A 8 -14.64 -18.17 -16.07
C TRP A 8 -14.72 -18.76 -14.66
N HIS A 9 -14.06 -19.90 -14.42
CA HIS A 9 -13.95 -20.48 -13.09
C HIS A 9 -13.17 -19.59 -12.13
N LEU A 10 -12.08 -18.94 -12.59
CA LEU A 10 -11.29 -18.05 -11.75
C LEU A 10 -12.11 -16.84 -11.28
N VAL A 11 -12.92 -16.27 -12.17
CA VAL A 11 -13.85 -15.17 -11.81
C VAL A 11 -14.90 -15.64 -10.79
N ILE A 12 -15.47 -16.83 -10.97
CA ILE A 12 -16.45 -17.40 -10.02
C ILE A 12 -15.83 -17.63 -8.64
N ILE A 13 -14.61 -18.19 -8.58
CA ILE A 13 -13.89 -18.39 -7.32
C ILE A 13 -13.59 -17.04 -6.66
N LEU A 14 -13.16 -16.05 -7.44
CA LEU A 14 -12.92 -14.70 -6.95
C LEU A 14 -14.21 -14.11 -6.33
N VAL A 15 -15.35 -14.23 -7.02
CA VAL A 15 -16.65 -13.79 -6.50
C VAL A 15 -16.98 -14.48 -5.18
N ILE A 16 -16.84 -15.80 -5.08
CA ILE A 16 -17.11 -16.55 -3.83
C ILE A 16 -16.21 -16.05 -2.69
N VAL A 17 -14.92 -15.85 -2.94
CA VAL A 17 -13.98 -15.31 -1.94
C VAL A 17 -14.39 -13.89 -1.53
N LEU A 18 -14.81 -13.04 -2.46
CA LEU A 18 -15.32 -11.71 -2.14
C LEU A 18 -16.61 -11.74 -1.30
N LEU A 19 -17.48 -12.73 -1.50
CA LEU A 19 -18.68 -12.91 -0.66
C LEU A 19 -18.32 -13.37 0.75
N LEU A 20 -17.34 -14.28 0.90
CA LEU A 20 -16.92 -14.81 2.20
C LEU A 20 -16.09 -13.82 3.01
N PHE A 21 -15.13 -13.16 2.35
CA PHE A 21 -14.21 -12.22 3.00
C PHE A 21 -14.74 -10.77 3.00
N GLY A 22 -15.69 -10.45 2.13
CA GLY A 22 -16.21 -9.11 1.93
C GLY A 22 -15.30 -8.22 1.07
N ALA A 23 -15.88 -7.18 0.47
CA ALA A 23 -15.18 -6.23 -0.41
C ALA A 23 -14.05 -5.45 0.28
N THR A 24 -14.06 -5.33 1.61
CA THR A 24 -13.10 -4.52 2.38
C THR A 24 -11.88 -5.29 2.87
N ARG A 25 -11.94 -6.62 3.00
CA ARG A 25 -10.83 -7.40 3.59
C ARG A 25 -9.76 -7.79 2.59
N LEU A 26 -10.12 -8.16 1.35
CA LEU A 26 -9.13 -8.43 0.30
C LEU A 26 -8.24 -7.21 -0.01
N PRO A 27 -8.77 -5.98 -0.17
CA PRO A 27 -7.94 -4.79 -0.38
C PRO A 27 -7.02 -4.49 0.82
N ALA A 28 -7.52 -4.67 2.04
CA ALA A 28 -6.73 -4.42 3.24
C ALA A 28 -5.54 -5.39 3.38
N LEU A 29 -5.76 -6.68 3.13
CA LEU A 29 -4.71 -7.71 3.18
C LEU A 29 -3.72 -7.56 2.02
N THR A 30 -4.20 -7.28 0.81
CA THR A 30 -3.31 -7.05 -0.34
C THR A 30 -2.50 -5.77 -0.19
N ARG A 31 -3.03 -4.72 0.47
CA ARG A 31 -2.29 -3.48 0.76
C ARG A 31 -1.09 -3.75 1.68
N SER A 32 -1.27 -4.51 2.76
CA SER A 32 -0.18 -4.83 3.70
C SER A 32 0.85 -5.78 3.11
N ILE A 33 0.39 -6.86 2.45
CA ILE A 33 1.27 -7.83 1.78
C ILE A 33 2.03 -7.16 0.61
N GLY A 34 1.33 -6.34 -0.18
CA GLY A 34 1.90 -5.63 -1.32
C GLY A 34 2.96 -4.61 -0.91
N GLN A 35 2.82 -4.00 0.27
CA GLN A 35 3.83 -3.09 0.81
C GLN A 35 5.12 -3.84 1.19
N SER A 36 5.02 -4.99 1.87
CA SER A 36 6.17 -5.83 2.20
C SER A 36 6.87 -6.37 0.94
N VAL A 37 6.10 -6.84 -0.05
CA VAL A 37 6.64 -7.31 -1.34
C VAL A 37 7.31 -6.18 -2.12
N ARG A 38 6.77 -4.95 -2.08
CA ARG A 38 7.37 -3.78 -2.75
C ARG A 38 8.73 -3.42 -2.14
N ILE A 39 8.87 -3.49 -0.82
CA ILE A 39 10.13 -3.22 -0.12
C ILE A 39 11.15 -4.30 -0.48
N PHE A 40 10.77 -5.57 -0.34
CA PHE A 40 11.64 -6.69 -0.73
C PHE A 40 12.07 -6.62 -2.20
N LYS A 41 11.15 -6.30 -3.12
CA LYS A 41 11.47 -6.15 -4.55
C LYS A 41 12.42 -4.98 -4.82
N LYS A 42 12.37 -3.91 -4.03
CA LYS A 42 13.27 -2.77 -4.17
C LYS A 42 14.66 -3.12 -3.67
N GLU A 43 14.78 -3.73 -2.49
CA GLU A 43 16.07 -4.16 -1.94
C GLU A 43 16.75 -5.15 -2.89
N VAL A 44 16.03 -6.19 -3.33
CA VAL A 44 16.55 -7.16 -4.32
C VAL A 44 16.94 -6.49 -5.64
N ARG A 45 16.18 -5.49 -6.10
CA ARG A 45 16.51 -4.76 -7.33
C ARG A 45 17.67 -3.79 -7.16
N ASP A 46 17.84 -3.17 -6.00
CA ASP A 46 18.95 -2.29 -5.71
C ASP A 46 20.24 -3.10 -5.54
N ASP A 47 20.18 -4.32 -5.01
CA ASP A 47 21.31 -5.25 -4.99
C ASP A 47 21.74 -5.67 -6.41
N ASP A 48 20.76 -5.92 -7.29
CA ASP A 48 21.01 -6.21 -8.71
C ASP A 48 21.43 -4.94 -9.52
N ALA A 49 20.92 -3.76 -9.16
CA ALA A 49 21.18 -2.48 -9.84
C ALA A 49 22.41 -1.73 -9.31
N ASN A 50 22.95 -2.06 -8.13
CA ASN A 50 24.25 -1.54 -7.70
C ASN A 50 25.40 -2.13 -8.55
N ALA A 51 25.15 -3.22 -9.30
CA ALA A 51 26.05 -3.62 -10.40
C ALA A 51 25.92 -2.73 -11.65
N THR A 52 24.86 -1.93 -11.80
CA THR A 52 24.64 -1.02 -12.93
C THR A 52 23.66 0.13 -12.58
N ALA A 53 24.22 1.29 -12.21
CA ALA A 53 23.58 2.61 -12.14
C ALA A 53 22.78 3.00 -10.88
N ASP A 54 23.46 3.81 -10.07
CA ASP A 54 22.92 4.98 -9.37
C ASP A 54 21.89 5.78 -10.21
N SER A 55 20.95 6.43 -9.51
CA SER A 55 19.87 7.35 -9.97
C SER A 55 18.51 6.78 -10.39
N GLY A 56 17.44 7.16 -9.65
CA GLY A 56 16.06 6.99 -10.15
C GLY A 56 14.86 7.22 -9.23
N THR A 57 14.77 8.37 -8.55
CA THR A 57 13.51 9.01 -8.13
C THR A 57 12.73 8.44 -6.93
N ALA A 58 12.94 9.11 -5.81
CA ALA A 58 11.96 9.28 -4.75
C ALA A 58 10.65 9.90 -5.32
N SER A 59 9.57 9.13 -5.27
CA SER A 59 8.20 9.64 -5.27
C SER A 59 7.47 8.85 -4.18
N GLY A 60 7.23 9.37 -2.98
CA GLY A 60 6.86 10.75 -2.67
C GLY A 60 5.34 10.94 -2.74
N VAL A 61 4.54 9.95 -2.36
CA VAL A 61 3.15 10.19 -1.95
C VAL A 61 3.17 10.37 -0.43
N ARG A 62 3.51 11.58 0.01
CA ARG A 62 3.01 12.09 1.27
C ARG A 62 1.57 12.51 0.96
N THR A 63 0.61 11.69 1.36
CA THR A 63 -0.76 12.19 1.48
C THR A 63 -0.76 13.03 2.75
N ASP A 64 -0.79 14.35 2.54
CA ASP A 64 -0.94 15.35 3.57
C ASP A 64 -2.11 14.99 4.49
N GLY A 65 -1.77 14.58 5.71
CA GLY A 65 -2.66 14.50 6.87
C GLY A 65 -2.41 15.68 7.80
N ASP A 66 -2.17 16.86 7.22
CA ASP A 66 -2.16 18.14 7.95
C ASP A 66 -3.60 18.56 8.24
N ALA A 67 -4.19 17.98 9.29
CA ALA A 67 -5.46 18.43 9.85
C ALA A 67 -5.55 18.27 11.38
N THR A 68 -4.46 17.90 12.06
CA THR A 68 -4.43 17.83 13.54
C THR A 68 -3.19 18.52 14.12
N THR A 69 -2.75 19.63 13.51
CA THR A 69 -1.78 20.56 14.12
C THR A 69 -2.43 21.88 14.55
N ALA A 70 -3.74 22.08 14.30
CA ALA A 70 -4.47 23.28 14.72
C ALA A 70 -5.13 23.20 16.11
N ALA A 71 -5.11 22.05 16.79
CA ALA A 71 -5.89 21.86 18.03
C ALA A 71 -5.08 21.82 19.34
N SER A 72 -3.75 21.66 19.32
CA SER A 72 -2.96 21.54 20.57
C SER A 72 -2.09 22.76 20.92
N ALA A 73 -1.99 23.76 20.04
CA ALA A 73 -1.19 24.98 20.29
C ALA A 73 -1.95 26.07 21.10
N ARG A 74 -3.13 25.76 21.65
CA ARG A 74 -4.02 26.72 22.32
C ARG A 74 -4.03 26.63 23.86
N ARG A 75 -3.10 25.88 24.48
CA ARG A 75 -3.07 25.67 25.95
C ARG A 75 -1.90 26.26 26.72
N ASP A 76 -0.84 26.75 26.07
CA ASP A 76 0.40 27.06 26.81
C ASP A 76 0.78 28.54 26.94
N THR A 77 0.01 29.51 26.42
CA THR A 77 0.43 30.92 26.48
C THR A 77 -0.75 31.89 26.59
N ASP A 78 -1.40 31.91 27.74
CA ASP A 78 -2.16 33.07 28.27
C ASP A 78 -2.45 32.75 29.74
N THR A 79 -2.15 33.54 30.77
CA THR A 79 -1.52 34.84 30.92
C THR A 79 -1.37 34.96 32.46
N THR A 80 -0.15 34.88 33.03
CA THR A 80 0.67 35.99 33.58
C THR A 80 0.28 36.42 35.01
N PRO A 81 1.18 37.17 35.69
CA PRO A 81 2.13 36.76 36.72
C PRO A 81 1.59 36.74 38.16
#